data_AF-A0A2T9YTS7-F1
#
_entry.id   AF-A0A2T9YTS7-F1
#
_cell.length_a   1.000
_cell.length_b   1.000
_cell.length_c   1.000
_cell.angle_alpha   90.00
_cell.angle_beta   90.00
_cell.angle_gamma   90.00
#
_symmetry.space_group_name_H-M   'P 1'
#
loop_
_entity.id
_entity.type
_entity.pdbx_description
1 polymer ?
#
loop_
_entity_poly.entity_id
_entity_poly.type
_entity_poly.pdbx_seq_one_letter_code
_entity_poly.pdbx_strand_id
1 'polypeptide(L)'
;MAWEEEGLSSNQREKRYVVILKMKLPVSLKEIRLFMCPKSPASAGLRASVLKNYPRLRANNPKVPILIREVENVTPKMFARFDRGVEKSVSVADLQEKEVDNLFHKLISEENVKALK
;
A
#
# COMPACT_ATOMS: atom_id res chain seq x y z
N MET A 1 -39.31 -1.65 -47.63
CA MET A 1 -39.69 -1.55 -46.21
C MET A 1 -38.85 -2.57 -45.46
N ALA A 2 -38.13 -2.11 -44.41
CA ALA A 2 -37.42 -2.91 -43.39
C ALA A 2 -36.41 -3.95 -43.93
N TRP A 3 -35.12 -3.64 -44.08
CA TRP A 3 -34.11 -3.55 -43.01
C TRP A 3 -34.10 -4.78 -42.08
N GLU A 4 -33.18 -5.71 -42.33
CA GLU A 4 -32.62 -6.58 -41.30
C GLU A 4 -31.12 -6.72 -41.60
N GLU A 5 -30.35 -5.70 -41.19
CA GLU A 5 -28.88 -5.77 -41.16
C GLU A 5 -28.49 -6.38 -39.82
N GLU A 6 -27.90 -7.57 -39.89
CA GLU A 6 -27.21 -8.18 -38.77
C GLU A 6 -26.08 -7.29 -38.24
N GLY A 7 -25.93 -7.30 -36.92
CA GLY A 7 -24.61 -7.14 -36.31
C GLY A 7 -24.19 -5.71 -35.94
N LEU A 8 -24.69 -5.23 -34.81
CA LEU A 8 -23.96 -4.30 -33.95
C LEU A 8 -24.28 -4.59 -32.48
N SER A 9 -23.89 -5.79 -32.00
CA SER A 9 -23.76 -6.03 -30.56
C SER A 9 -22.45 -5.38 -30.09
N SER A 10 -22.49 -4.08 -29.84
CA SER A 10 -21.35 -3.32 -29.29
C SER A 10 -21.79 -2.03 -28.62
N ASN A 11 -22.89 -2.08 -27.87
CA ASN A 11 -23.28 -0.99 -26.99
C ASN A 11 -23.35 -1.46 -25.53
N GLN A 12 -22.23 -2.00 -25.05
CA GLN A 12 -21.91 -2.05 -23.62
C GLN A 12 -20.83 -1.00 -23.34
N ARG A 13 -21.10 0.24 -23.73
CA ARG A 13 -20.47 1.41 -23.10
C ARG A 13 -21.07 1.52 -21.70
N GLU A 14 -20.23 1.84 -20.71
CA GLU A 14 -20.55 2.02 -19.29
C GLU A 14 -20.68 0.69 -18.51
N LYS A 15 -19.70 0.29 -17.70
CA LYS A 15 -19.22 1.02 -16.52
C LYS A 15 -17.75 0.69 -16.25
N ARG A 16 -16.84 1.64 -16.51
CA ARG A 16 -15.51 1.62 -15.88
C ARG A 16 -15.66 2.00 -14.42
N TYR A 17 -16.06 1.04 -13.58
CA TYR A 17 -15.77 1.14 -12.17
C TYR A 17 -14.26 0.95 -12.00
N VAL A 18 -13.47 2.01 -12.20
CA VAL A 18 -12.16 2.04 -11.55
C VAL A 18 -12.48 2.34 -10.09
N VAL A 19 -12.85 1.30 -9.33
CA VAL A 19 -12.88 1.38 -7.87
C VAL A 19 -11.42 1.55 -7.46
N ILE A 20 -10.94 2.79 -7.47
CA ILE A 20 -9.69 3.15 -6.84
C ILE A 20 -9.99 3.02 -5.35
N LEU A 21 -9.70 1.85 -4.77
CA LEU A 21 -9.70 1.67 -3.32
C LEU A 21 -8.84 2.78 -2.73
N LYS A 22 -9.50 3.75 -2.10
CA LYS A 22 -8.87 4.90 -1.46
C LYS A 22 -8.19 4.43 -0.19
N MET A 23 -6.90 4.11 -0.27
CA MET A 23 -6.11 3.86 0.94
C MET A 23 -5.75 5.19 1.59
N LYS A 24 -6.62 5.63 2.52
CA LYS A 24 -6.45 6.85 3.32
C LYS A 24 -5.68 6.50 4.58
N LEU A 25 -4.56 7.17 4.81
CA LEU A 25 -3.78 7.01 6.04
C LEU A 25 -4.45 7.77 7.20
N PRO A 26 -4.33 7.30 8.44
CA PRO A 26 -4.89 7.99 9.59
C PRO A 26 -4.16 9.32 9.80
N VAL A 27 -4.88 10.30 10.35
CA VAL A 27 -4.38 11.67 10.56
C VAL A 27 -3.21 11.71 11.55
N SER A 28 -3.13 10.71 12.43
CA SER A 28 -2.04 10.54 13.39
C SER A 28 -0.72 10.10 12.76
N LEU A 29 -0.74 9.50 11.57
CA LEU A 29 0.49 9.02 10.93
C LEU A 29 1.29 10.21 10.36
N LYS A 30 2.54 10.33 10.80
CA LYS A 30 3.45 11.41 10.39
C LYS A 30 4.46 10.97 9.34
N GLU A 31 4.91 9.72 9.38
CA GLU A 31 5.94 9.22 8.46
C GLU A 31 5.86 7.70 8.33
N ILE A 32 6.10 7.20 7.11
CA ILE A 32 6.34 5.78 6.86
C ILE A 32 7.77 5.62 6.35
N ARG A 33 8.51 4.66 6.89
CA ARG A 33 9.81 4.24 6.35
C ARG A 33 9.81 2.78 5.98
N LEU A 34 10.30 2.47 4.79
CA LEU A 34 10.42 1.12 4.27
C LEU A 34 11.89 0.84 4.01
N PHE A 35 12.42 -0.16 4.70
CA PHE A 35 13.77 -0.66 4.46
C PHE A 35 13.66 -1.97 3.71
N MET A 36 14.28 -2.04 2.54
CA MET A 36 14.26 -3.24 1.71
C MET A 36 15.62 -3.45 1.04
N CYS A 37 15.95 -4.72 0.76
CA CYS A 37 17.13 -5.07 -0.01
C CYS A 37 16.74 -5.26 -1.49
N PRO A 38 17.45 -4.66 -2.46
CA PRO A 38 17.13 -4.83 -3.87
C PRO A 38 17.43 -6.25 -4.40
N LYS A 39 18.43 -6.93 -3.81
CA LYS A 39 18.94 -8.23 -4.31
C LYS A 39 18.39 -9.45 -3.56
N SER A 40 18.03 -9.29 -2.28
CA SER A 40 17.61 -10.43 -1.45
C SER A 40 16.25 -10.99 -1.88
N PRO A 41 16.06 -12.33 -1.86
CA PRO A 41 14.74 -12.94 -2.09
C PRO A 41 13.78 -12.64 -0.93
N ALA A 42 14.28 -12.49 0.30
CA ALA A 42 13.46 -12.25 1.49
C ALA A 42 12.68 -10.92 1.43
N SER A 43 13.12 -9.95 0.62
CA SER A 43 12.44 -8.67 0.41
C SER A 43 11.53 -8.66 -0.83
N ALA A 44 11.45 -9.75 -1.60
CA ALA A 44 10.75 -9.77 -2.88
C ALA A 44 9.27 -9.38 -2.76
N GLY A 45 8.58 -9.87 -1.72
CA GLY A 45 7.17 -9.51 -1.48
C GLY A 45 6.97 -8.03 -1.14
N LEU A 46 7.85 -7.46 -0.31
CA LEU A 46 7.83 -6.03 0.02
C LEU A 46 8.11 -5.18 -1.24
N ARG A 47 9.08 -5.57 -2.08
CA ARG A 47 9.40 -4.87 -3.33
C ARG A 47 8.20 -4.83 -4.28
N ALA A 48 7.53 -5.96 -4.47
CA ALA A 48 6.34 -6.05 -5.32
C ALA A 48 5.18 -5.17 -4.80
N SER A 49 4.91 -5.22 -3.49
CA SER A 49 3.88 -4.40 -2.85
C SER A 49 4.17 -2.91 -3.03
N VAL A 50 5.42 -2.48 -2.82
CA VAL A 50 5.82 -1.08 -3.00
C VAL A 50 5.62 -0.62 -4.44
N LEU A 51 6.08 -1.37 -5.44
CA LEU A 51 5.93 -1.00 -6.86
C LEU A 51 4.46 -0.80 -7.27
N LYS A 52 3.56 -1.66 -6.76
CA LYS A 52 2.14 -1.63 -7.08
C LYS A 52 1.38 -0.54 -6.32
N ASN A 53 1.66 -0.38 -5.02
CA ASN A 53 0.84 0.42 -4.12
C ASN A 53 1.37 1.84 -3.93
N TYR A 54 2.68 2.07 -4.07
CA TYR A 54 3.30 3.38 -3.84
C TYR A 54 2.69 4.52 -4.66
N PRO A 55 2.44 4.39 -5.99
CA PRO A 55 1.83 5.47 -6.76
C PRO A 55 0.47 5.89 -6.21
N ARG A 56 -0.34 4.90 -5.77
CA ARG A 56 -1.67 5.13 -5.19
C ARG A 56 -1.56 5.76 -3.81
N LEU A 57 -0.64 5.30 -2.97
CA LEU A 57 -0.41 5.83 -1.63
C LEU A 57 0.03 7.29 -1.67
N ARG A 58 0.98 7.62 -2.55
CA ARG A 58 1.49 8.99 -2.72
C ARG A 58 0.44 9.94 -3.29
N ALA A 59 -0.32 9.50 -4.31
CA ALA A 59 -1.37 10.32 -4.91
C ALA A 59 -2.47 10.67 -3.90
N ASN A 60 -2.84 9.72 -3.03
CA ASN A 60 -3.91 9.92 -2.05
C ASN A 60 -3.46 10.66 -0.78
N ASN A 61 -2.17 10.60 -0.43
CA ASN A 61 -1.66 11.14 0.84
C ASN A 61 -0.42 12.04 0.60
N PRO A 62 -0.57 13.18 -0.09
CA PRO A 62 0.56 14.04 -0.47
C PRO A 62 1.29 14.68 0.72
N LYS A 63 0.65 14.73 1.90
CA LYS A 63 1.20 15.34 3.13
C LYS A 63 2.05 14.37 3.95
N VAL A 64 1.91 13.07 3.76
CA VAL A 64 2.60 12.06 4.56
C VAL A 64 3.87 11.64 3.81
N PRO A 65 5.08 11.92 4.34
CA PRO A 65 6.31 11.43 3.75
C PRO A 65 6.37 9.88 3.81
N ILE A 66 6.56 9.28 2.65
CA ILE A 66 6.84 7.85 2.49
C ILE A 66 8.29 7.71 2.04
N LEU A 67 9.15 7.21 2.93
CA LEU A 67 10.59 7.08 2.70
C LEU A 67 10.91 5.63 2.36
N ILE A 68 11.40 5.38 1.15
CA ILE A 68 11.89 4.07 0.73
C ILE A 68 13.41 4.10 0.79
N ARG A 69 13.99 3.17 1.54
CA ARG A 69 15.44 3.00 1.72
C ARG A 69 15.84 1.64 1.21
N GLU A 70 16.60 1.64 0.12
CA GLU A 70 17.23 0.44 -0.41
C GLU A 70 18.57 0.24 0.29
N VAL A 71 18.70 -0.89 0.99
CA VAL A 71 19.90 -1.22 1.77
C VAL A 71 20.24 -2.70 1.57
N GLU A 72 21.50 -2.98 1.23
CA GLU A 72 21.97 -4.35 1.04
C GLU A 72 22.09 -5.10 2.38
N ASN A 73 21.88 -6.43 2.36
CA ASN A 73 22.02 -7.33 3.52
C ASN A 73 21.19 -6.96 4.76
N VAL A 74 20.11 -6.19 4.60
CA VAL A 74 19.20 -5.83 5.69
C VAL A 74 17.92 -6.67 5.62
N THR A 75 17.44 -7.12 6.78
CA THR A 75 16.11 -7.71 6.93
C THR A 75 15.05 -6.66 6.60
N PRO A 76 14.13 -6.93 5.66
CA PRO A 76 13.15 -5.93 5.24
C PRO A 76 12.23 -5.58 6.41
N LYS A 77 12.07 -4.28 6.65
CA LYS A 77 11.33 -3.73 7.80
C LYS A 77 10.50 -2.53 7.39
N MET A 78 9.31 -2.43 7.97
CA MET A 78 8.42 -1.29 7.83
C MET A 78 8.34 -0.55 9.16
N PHE A 79 8.45 0.77 9.10
CA PHE A 79 8.30 1.66 10.24
C PHE A 79 7.15 2.63 9.97
N ALA A 80 6.32 2.84 10.98
CA ALA A 80 5.39 3.96 11.02
C ALA A 80 5.67 4.78 12.26
N ARG A 81 5.84 6.09 12.02
CA ARG A 81 5.88 7.08 13.08
C ARG A 81 4.54 7.79 13.12
N PHE A 82 3.96 7.83 14.30
CA PHE A 82 2.71 8.50 14.55
C PHE A 82 2.89 9.75 15.41
N ASP A 83 1.77 10.38 15.73
CA ASP A 83 1.73 11.56 16.58
C ASP A 83 2.28 11.25 17.97
N ARG A 84 2.71 12.28 18.70
CA ARG A 84 3.32 12.14 20.04
C ARG A 84 4.61 11.31 20.09
N GLY A 85 5.26 11.09 18.93
CA GLY A 85 6.57 10.44 18.85
C GLY A 85 6.53 8.91 18.97
N VAL A 86 5.34 8.29 18.87
CA VAL A 86 5.22 6.83 18.91
C VAL A 86 5.70 6.24 17.59
N GLU A 87 6.66 5.32 17.65
CA GLU A 87 7.17 4.60 16.49
C GLU A 87 6.88 3.10 16.62
N LYS A 88 6.37 2.51 15.54
CA LYS A 88 6.16 1.06 15.43
C LYS A 88 6.95 0.51 14.27
N SER A 89 7.60 -0.63 14.50
CA SER A 89 8.36 -1.36 13.49
C SER A 89 7.86 -2.79 13.36
N VAL A 90 7.72 -3.27 12.13
CA VAL A 90 7.40 -4.66 11.82
C VAL A 90 8.38 -5.20 10.79
N SER A 91 8.92 -6.38 11.06
CA SER A 91 9.75 -7.13 10.10
C SER A 91 8.84 -7.82 9.09
N VAL A 92 9.20 -7.74 7.81
CA VAL A 92 8.43 -8.30 6.69
C VAL A 92 9.28 -9.24 5.83
N ALA A 93 10.16 -10.00 6.49
CA ALA A 93 11.04 -10.96 5.83
C ALA A 93 10.24 -12.17 5.33
N ASP A 94 10.49 -12.55 4.08
CA ASP A 94 9.94 -13.75 3.42
C ASP A 94 8.41 -13.80 3.32
N LEU A 95 7.76 -12.65 3.48
CA LEU A 95 6.31 -12.53 3.36
C LEU A 95 5.87 -12.31 1.91
N GLN A 96 4.69 -12.81 1.58
CA GLN A 96 4.07 -12.55 0.29
C GLN A 96 3.44 -11.15 0.25
N GLU A 97 3.24 -10.61 -0.95
CA GLU A 97 2.64 -9.27 -1.19
C GLU A 97 1.37 -9.04 -0.36
N LYS A 98 0.45 -10.02 -0.35
CA LYS A 98 -0.84 -9.95 0.37
C LYS A 98 -0.66 -9.85 1.89
N GLU A 99 0.34 -10.54 2.44
CA GLU A 99 0.63 -10.54 3.86
C GLU A 99 1.26 -9.22 4.29
N VAL A 100 2.13 -8.67 3.44
CA VAL A 100 2.71 -7.33 3.63
C VAL A 100 1.62 -6.27 3.67
N ASP A 101 0.64 -6.34 2.75
CA ASP A 101 -0.50 -5.41 2.75
C ASP A 101 -1.33 -5.54 4.03
N ASN A 102 -1.62 -6.76 4.47
CA ASN A 102 -2.37 -6.98 5.71
C ASN A 102 -1.62 -6.46 6.94
N LEU A 103 -0.31 -6.71 7.03
CA LEU A 103 0.53 -6.18 8.10
C LEU A 103 0.59 -4.66 8.06
N PHE A 104 0.65 -4.05 6.88
CA PHE A 104 0.61 -2.61 6.73
C PHE A 104 -0.71 -2.02 7.26
N HIS A 105 -1.85 -2.62 6.89
CA HIS A 105 -3.15 -2.23 7.43
C HIS A 105 -3.21 -2.39 8.96
N LYS A 106 -2.70 -3.50 9.49
CA LYS A 106 -2.65 -3.76 10.94
C LYS A 106 -1.79 -2.72 11.67
N LEU A 107 -0.60 -2.45 11.16
CA LEU A 107 0.35 -1.50 11.74
C LEU A 107 -0.24 -0.08 11.81
N ILE A 108 -1.00 0.31 10.78
CA ILE A 108 -1.74 1.57 10.73
C ILE A 108 -2.95 1.57 11.69
N SER A 109 -3.65 0.46 11.82
CA SER A 109 -4.88 0.35 12.62
C SER A 109 -4.62 0.26 14.13
N GLU A 110 -3.51 -0.35 14.54
CA GLU A 110 -3.22 -0.66 15.95
C GLU A 110 -2.93 0.57 16.82
N GLU A 111 -2.95 1.78 16.28
CA GLU A 111 -2.68 2.98 17.06
C GLU A 111 -3.83 3.39 18.01
N ASN A 112 -5.08 3.04 17.68
CA ASN A 112 -6.25 3.52 18.44
C ASN A 112 -6.45 2.84 19.81
N VAL A 113 -5.68 1.82 20.17
CA VAL A 113 -5.99 0.96 21.34
C VAL A 113 -5.11 1.23 22.56
N LYS A 114 -3.93 1.85 22.40
CA LYS A 114 -2.97 2.04 23.52
C LYS A 114 -2.97 3.43 24.16
N ALA A 115 -3.69 4.41 23.59
CA ALA A 115 -3.74 5.78 24.13
C ALA A 115 -4.77 6.00 25.26
N LEU A 116 -5.47 4.94 25.71
CA LEU A 116 -6.56 5.01 26.71
C LEU A 116 -6.35 4.09 27.93
N LYS A 117 -5.12 3.72 28.26
CA LYS A 117 -4.80 3.04 29.53
C LYS A 117 -3.77 3.81 30.31
#